data_AF-A0A495EQJ6-F1
#
_entry.id   AF-A0A495EQJ6-F1
#
_cell.length_a   1.000
_cell.length_b   1.000
_cell.length_c   1.000
_cell.angle_alpha   90.00
_cell.angle_beta   90.00
_cell.angle_gamma   90.00
#
_symmetry.space_group_name_H-M   'P 1'
#
loop_
_entity.id
_entity.type
_entity.pdbx_description
1 polymer ?
#
loop_
_entity_poly.entity_id
_entity_poly.type
_entity_poly.pdbx_seq_one_letter_code
_entity_poly.pdbx_strand_id
1 'polypeptide(L)'
;MPDPTSPIRIQDLRRGPGLYVRLLAVRLPLTVIAGWGLAAWFYPGLGVRLALLVGAALAPTDAALGIPVVTNPVVPARIRRLITVESGLNDGIATPVVMLAIAGAAAAAGHEGSTGAGGALLELAVGVAIGSGIGASGGALLRIARRDKWAAEDFAGITVLALAILAYAASIVAHGNGFVAAFCGGLAFGAAAGPRGPAEVQFLEQASGLMSLLVWLAFGAIAVPIMVERINPAMILYAILSLTIIRMVPVALALIGAGLDRNTVLFVGWFGPRGLASLVFALLALEELGSAADEAVAVIAVTVLLSVIAHGLSATPLASKYGRSTAPQKHRDAAPHPGIALRGLPRQRGDATAPDQLH
;
A
#
# COMPACT_ATOMS: atom_id res chain seq x y z
N MET A 1 20.07 15.41 10.90
CA MET A 1 18.88 15.64 10.04
C MET A 1 18.38 14.25 9.62
N PRO A 2 17.13 13.82 9.90
CA PRO A 2 16.72 12.45 9.61
C PRO A 2 16.41 12.25 8.12
N ASP A 3 16.88 11.13 7.58
CA ASP A 3 16.77 10.67 6.19
C ASP A 3 15.29 10.51 5.74
N PRO A 4 14.87 11.08 4.59
CA PRO A 4 13.48 11.02 4.10
C PRO A 4 12.98 9.65 3.64
N THR A 5 13.81 8.60 3.65
CA THR A 5 13.46 7.23 3.18
C THR A 5 13.24 6.19 4.30
N SER A 6 13.35 6.57 5.58
CA SER A 6 13.32 5.57 6.66
C SER A 6 11.94 4.90 6.84
N PRO A 7 11.85 3.57 6.97
CA PRO A 7 10.58 2.88 7.19
C PRO A 7 9.89 3.29 8.50
N ILE A 8 8.57 3.11 8.53
CA ILE A 8 7.64 3.58 9.56
C ILE A 8 8.12 3.19 10.97
N ARG A 9 8.40 4.18 11.82
CA ARG A 9 8.71 3.95 13.25
C ARG A 9 7.43 4.10 14.05
N ILE A 10 7.16 3.15 14.94
CA ILE A 10 6.02 3.21 15.89
C ILE A 10 6.05 4.50 16.75
N GLN A 11 7.24 5.07 16.96
CA GLN A 11 7.41 6.33 17.69
C GLN A 11 6.92 7.58 16.92
N ASP A 12 6.85 7.53 15.57
CA ASP A 12 6.30 8.62 14.76
C ASP A 12 4.76 8.73 14.89
N LEU A 13 4.08 7.64 15.27
CA LEU A 13 2.63 7.64 15.58
C LEU A 13 2.29 8.49 16.82
N ARG A 14 3.27 8.78 17.68
CA ARG A 14 3.04 9.51 18.94
C ARG A 14 3.04 11.04 18.77
N ARG A 15 3.55 11.59 17.67
CA ARG A 15 3.61 13.04 17.40
C ARG A 15 2.67 13.44 16.26
N GLY A 16 1.37 13.41 16.55
CA GLY A 16 0.28 13.70 15.61
C GLY A 16 -0.67 12.53 15.33
N PRO A 17 -1.02 11.68 16.33
CA PRO A 17 -1.81 10.44 16.10
C PRO A 17 -3.15 10.70 15.42
N GLY A 18 -3.73 11.89 15.61
CA GLY A 18 -5.05 12.22 15.09
C GLY A 18 -5.19 12.02 13.58
N LEU A 19 -4.22 12.45 12.77
CA LEU A 19 -4.35 12.37 11.31
C LEU A 19 -4.30 10.93 10.79
N TYR A 20 -3.32 10.15 11.23
CA TYR A 20 -3.16 8.76 10.82
C TYR A 20 -4.36 7.93 11.25
N VAL A 21 -4.78 8.08 12.51
CA VAL A 21 -5.95 7.39 13.05
C VAL A 21 -7.22 7.81 12.32
N ARG A 22 -7.40 9.09 11.98
CA ARG A 22 -8.55 9.53 11.17
C ARG A 22 -8.58 8.86 9.79
N LEU A 23 -7.45 8.80 9.09
CA LEU A 23 -7.41 8.16 7.76
C LEU A 23 -7.59 6.63 7.81
N LEU A 24 -7.11 5.97 8.87
CA LEU A 24 -7.20 4.52 9.01
C LEU A 24 -8.49 4.05 9.67
N ALA A 25 -8.97 4.73 10.71
CA ALA A 25 -10.14 4.33 11.49
C ALA A 25 -11.46 4.94 10.98
N VAL A 26 -11.41 6.07 10.25
CA VAL A 26 -12.62 6.72 9.71
C VAL A 26 -12.67 6.58 8.19
N ARG A 27 -11.66 7.09 7.47
CA ARG A 27 -11.69 7.08 6.00
C ARG A 27 -11.73 5.65 5.44
N LEU A 28 -10.86 4.75 5.90
CA LEU A 28 -10.79 3.40 5.33
C LEU A 28 -12.14 2.65 5.45
N PRO A 29 -12.80 2.55 6.62
CA PRO A 29 -14.13 1.94 6.71
C PRO A 29 -15.18 2.64 5.84
N LEU A 30 -15.17 3.97 5.79
CA LEU A 30 -16.10 4.72 4.93
C LEU A 30 -15.88 4.41 3.44
N THR A 31 -14.62 4.30 2.99
CA THR A 31 -14.28 3.90 1.63
C THR A 31 -14.75 2.46 1.35
N VAL A 32 -14.56 1.53 2.28
CA VAL A 32 -15.05 0.14 2.14
C VAL A 32 -16.56 0.11 2.00
N ILE A 33 -17.29 0.77 2.91
CA ILE A 33 -18.76 0.77 2.93
C ILE A 33 -19.33 1.45 1.68
N ALA A 34 -18.78 2.60 1.30
CA ALA A 34 -19.23 3.32 0.11
C ALA A 34 -18.93 2.55 -1.18
N GLY A 35 -17.74 1.94 -1.29
CA GLY A 35 -17.37 1.09 -2.41
C GLY A 35 -18.24 -0.17 -2.51
N TRP A 36 -18.50 -0.81 -1.38
CA TRP A 36 -19.40 -1.96 -1.29
C TRP A 36 -20.82 -1.61 -1.72
N GLY A 37 -21.38 -0.52 -1.20
CA GLY A 37 -22.72 -0.05 -1.59
C GLY A 37 -22.81 0.30 -3.07
N LEU A 38 -21.79 0.98 -3.61
CA LEU A 38 -21.73 1.29 -5.05
C LEU A 38 -21.64 0.02 -5.90
N ALA A 39 -20.81 -0.95 -5.49
CA ALA A 39 -20.65 -2.22 -6.21
C ALA A 39 -21.95 -3.03 -6.19
N ALA A 40 -22.62 -3.12 -5.04
CA ALA A 40 -23.90 -3.81 -4.90
C ALA A 40 -25.01 -3.16 -5.74
N TRP A 41 -24.96 -1.83 -5.92
CA TRP A 41 -25.92 -1.10 -6.75
C TRP A 41 -25.67 -1.28 -8.25
N PHE A 42 -24.41 -1.21 -8.69
CA PHE A 42 -24.04 -1.38 -10.10
C PHE A 42 -24.13 -2.84 -10.56
N TYR A 43 -23.86 -3.79 -9.67
CA TYR A 43 -23.81 -5.23 -9.97
C TYR A 43 -24.67 -6.03 -8.99
N PRO A 44 -26.02 -5.95 -9.08
CA PRO A 44 -26.91 -6.72 -8.20
C PRO A 44 -26.68 -8.25 -8.29
N GLY A 45 -26.23 -8.74 -9.44
CA GLY A 45 -25.94 -10.16 -9.69
C GLY A 45 -24.66 -10.67 -9.03
N LEU A 46 -23.73 -9.79 -8.66
CA LEU A 46 -22.47 -10.14 -8.01
C LEU A 46 -22.70 -10.78 -6.62
N GLY A 47 -23.83 -10.48 -6.00
CA GLY A 47 -24.10 -10.87 -4.63
C GLY A 47 -23.38 -9.98 -3.61
N VAL A 48 -23.98 -9.85 -2.44
CA VAL A 48 -23.58 -8.87 -1.41
C VAL A 48 -22.14 -9.11 -0.91
N ARG A 49 -21.69 -10.36 -0.90
CA ARG A 49 -20.37 -10.77 -0.37
C ARG A 49 -19.23 -10.43 -1.34
N LEU A 50 -19.40 -10.70 -2.62
CA LEU A 50 -18.44 -10.27 -3.64
C LEU A 50 -18.45 -8.75 -3.84
N ALA A 51 -19.60 -8.09 -3.65
CA ALA A 51 -19.63 -6.62 -3.66
C ALA A 51 -18.80 -6.04 -2.49
N LEU A 52 -18.84 -6.69 -1.32
CA LEU A 52 -18.00 -6.33 -0.18
C LEU A 52 -16.52 -6.55 -0.50
N LEU A 53 -16.18 -7.65 -1.17
CA LEU A 53 -14.82 -7.91 -1.67
C LEU A 53 -14.35 -6.75 -2.58
N VAL A 54 -15.15 -6.32 -3.56
CA VAL A 54 -14.79 -5.20 -4.44
C VAL A 54 -14.55 -3.91 -3.64
N GLY A 55 -15.46 -3.58 -2.72
CA GLY A 55 -15.31 -2.39 -1.86
C GLY A 55 -14.08 -2.45 -0.95
N ALA A 56 -13.81 -3.61 -0.35
CA ALA A 56 -12.69 -3.84 0.53
C ALA A 56 -11.35 -3.89 -0.20
N ALA A 57 -11.27 -4.57 -1.35
CA ALA A 57 -10.05 -4.68 -2.14
C ALA A 57 -9.65 -3.33 -2.77
N LEU A 58 -10.63 -2.47 -3.06
CA LEU A 58 -10.42 -1.12 -3.61
C LEU A 58 -10.51 -0.04 -2.52
N ALA A 59 -10.29 -0.35 -1.24
CA ALA A 59 -10.19 0.66 -0.18
C ALA A 59 -8.74 1.02 0.19
N PRO A 60 -7.79 0.07 0.21
CA PRO A 60 -6.37 0.35 0.35
C PRO A 60 -5.75 1.07 -0.85
N THR A 61 -4.57 1.59 -0.62
CA THR A 61 -3.78 2.45 -1.50
C THR A 61 -2.33 2.01 -1.48
N ASP A 62 -1.69 2.00 -2.64
CA ASP A 62 -0.35 1.47 -2.85
C ASP A 62 0.72 2.57 -2.73
N ALA A 63 1.70 2.35 -1.85
CA ALA A 63 2.82 3.25 -1.65
C ALA A 63 3.77 3.28 -2.87
N ALA A 64 3.92 2.16 -3.59
CA ALA A 64 4.84 2.02 -4.72
C ALA A 64 4.42 2.90 -5.90
N LEU A 65 3.13 2.93 -6.22
CA LEU A 65 2.58 3.83 -7.23
C LEU A 65 2.61 5.30 -6.79
N GLY A 66 2.70 5.54 -5.47
CA GLY A 66 2.86 6.86 -4.87
C GLY A 66 4.31 7.36 -4.75
N ILE A 67 5.33 6.59 -5.17
CA ILE A 67 6.75 6.94 -5.04
C ILE A 67 7.08 8.35 -5.54
N PRO A 68 6.63 8.79 -6.74
CA PRO A 68 6.94 10.13 -7.23
C PRO A 68 6.39 11.26 -6.36
N VAL A 69 5.39 10.98 -5.52
CA VAL A 69 4.82 11.96 -4.56
C VAL A 69 5.59 11.94 -3.23
N VAL A 70 5.83 10.75 -2.67
CA VAL A 70 6.43 10.60 -1.33
C VAL A 70 7.95 10.85 -1.32
N THR A 71 8.61 10.76 -2.47
CA THR A 71 10.04 11.09 -2.62
C THR A 71 10.27 12.55 -3.04
N ASN A 72 9.26 13.26 -3.55
CA ASN A 72 9.42 14.61 -4.06
C ASN A 72 9.70 15.61 -2.92
N PRO A 73 10.86 16.30 -2.92
CA PRO A 73 11.28 17.22 -1.84
C PRO A 73 10.39 18.46 -1.71
N VAL A 74 9.68 18.84 -2.78
CA VAL A 74 8.79 20.01 -2.78
C VAL A 74 7.50 19.72 -2.00
N VAL A 75 7.09 18.45 -1.88
CA VAL A 75 5.93 18.06 -1.08
C VAL A 75 6.30 18.09 0.41
N PRO A 76 5.53 18.77 1.28
CA PRO A 76 5.86 18.87 2.70
C PRO A 76 6.06 17.49 3.36
N ALA A 77 7.14 17.34 4.13
CA ALA A 77 7.51 16.08 4.79
C ALA A 77 6.37 15.45 5.60
N ARG A 78 5.54 16.27 6.26
CA ARG A 78 4.37 15.80 7.02
C ARG A 78 3.36 15.06 6.13
N ILE A 79 3.14 15.54 4.91
CA ILE A 79 2.18 14.96 3.96
C ILE A 79 2.74 13.69 3.33
N ARG A 80 4.04 13.69 2.97
CA ARG A 80 4.70 12.49 2.47
C ARG A 80 4.63 11.35 3.48
N ARG A 81 4.95 11.63 4.75
CA ARG A 81 4.81 10.65 5.85
C ARG A 81 3.36 10.20 6.04
N LEU A 82 2.40 11.11 5.92
CA LEU A 82 0.97 10.77 6.03
C LEU A 82 0.56 9.72 5.00
N ILE A 83 0.89 9.96 3.73
CA ILE A 83 0.58 9.05 2.63
C ILE A 83 1.34 7.72 2.79
N THR A 84 2.63 7.74 3.15
CA THR A 84 3.41 6.52 3.38
C THR A 84 2.82 5.66 4.50
N VAL A 85 2.42 6.26 5.63
CA VAL A 85 1.84 5.52 6.75
C VAL A 85 0.44 5.00 6.41
N GLU A 86 -0.38 5.78 5.70
CA GLU A 86 -1.68 5.33 5.22
C GLU A 86 -1.53 4.08 4.34
N SER A 87 -0.67 4.16 3.31
CA SER A 87 -0.42 3.07 2.37
C SER A 87 0.30 1.86 2.97
N GLY A 88 1.02 2.02 4.08
CA GLY A 88 1.71 0.90 4.73
C GLY A 88 0.82 0.06 5.66
N LEU A 89 -0.27 0.64 6.18
CA LEU A 89 -1.12 0.00 7.19
C LEU A 89 -2.49 -0.43 6.65
N ASN A 90 -3.00 0.24 5.63
CA ASN A 90 -4.34 0.00 5.09
C ASN A 90 -4.54 -1.42 4.54
N ASP A 91 -3.55 -2.04 3.88
CA ASP A 91 -3.65 -3.35 3.26
C ASP A 91 -3.92 -4.43 4.31
N GLY A 92 -3.13 -4.43 5.39
CA GLY A 92 -3.33 -5.36 6.51
C GLY A 92 -4.62 -5.13 7.28
N ILE A 93 -5.10 -3.87 7.38
CA ILE A 93 -6.40 -3.56 8.01
C ILE A 93 -7.58 -4.00 7.13
N ALA A 94 -7.44 -3.92 5.80
CA ALA A 94 -8.49 -4.36 4.87
C ALA A 94 -8.55 -5.88 4.70
N THR A 95 -7.43 -6.58 4.89
CA THR A 95 -7.33 -8.03 4.68
C THR A 95 -8.42 -8.83 5.41
N PRO A 96 -8.68 -8.64 6.72
CA PRO A 96 -9.76 -9.35 7.41
C PRO A 96 -11.12 -9.21 6.72
N VAL A 97 -11.44 -8.02 6.22
CA VAL A 97 -12.71 -7.76 5.52
C VAL A 97 -12.76 -8.50 4.19
N VAL A 98 -11.66 -8.48 3.43
CA VAL A 98 -11.53 -9.22 2.17
C VAL A 98 -11.68 -10.72 2.40
N MET A 99 -10.99 -11.28 3.40
CA MET A 99 -11.03 -12.71 3.70
C MET A 99 -12.43 -13.15 4.14
N LEU A 100 -13.11 -12.36 4.97
CA LEU A 100 -14.50 -12.61 5.35
C LEU A 100 -15.46 -12.54 4.15
N ALA A 101 -15.22 -11.62 3.22
CA ALA A 101 -16.01 -11.50 2.00
C ALA A 101 -15.84 -12.73 1.09
N ILE A 102 -14.61 -13.22 0.91
CA ILE A 102 -14.29 -14.42 0.13
C ILE A 102 -14.87 -15.67 0.78
N ALA A 103 -14.57 -15.93 2.06
CA ALA A 103 -15.08 -17.10 2.78
C ALA A 103 -16.61 -17.09 2.85
N GLY A 104 -17.20 -15.90 3.01
CA GLY A 104 -18.63 -15.69 2.87
C GLY A 104 -19.12 -16.10 1.48
N ALA A 105 -18.52 -15.60 0.40
CA ALA A 105 -18.94 -15.95 -0.96
C ALA A 105 -18.82 -17.47 -1.23
N ALA A 106 -17.72 -18.10 -0.79
CA ALA A 106 -17.50 -19.54 -0.92
C ALA A 106 -18.60 -20.35 -0.24
N ALA A 107 -18.96 -19.97 1.00
CA ALA A 107 -20.04 -20.60 1.75
C ALA A 107 -21.42 -20.39 1.11
N ALA A 108 -21.68 -19.24 0.48
CA ALA A 108 -22.93 -19.02 -0.25
C ALA A 108 -23.04 -19.91 -1.49
N ALA A 109 -21.91 -20.16 -2.16
CA ALA A 109 -21.83 -21.00 -3.34
C ALA A 109 -21.80 -22.51 -3.02
N GLY A 110 -21.82 -22.89 -1.73
CA GLY A 110 -21.86 -24.30 -1.32
C GLY A 110 -20.54 -25.05 -1.52
N HIS A 111 -19.40 -24.35 -1.56
CA HIS A 111 -18.09 -25.00 -1.66
C HIS A 111 -17.84 -25.91 -0.44
N GLU A 112 -17.54 -27.18 -0.70
CA GLU A 112 -17.17 -28.15 0.33
C GLU A 112 -15.90 -27.68 1.05
N GLY A 113 -15.92 -27.68 2.39
CA GLY A 113 -14.82 -27.16 3.21
C GLY A 113 -14.93 -25.69 3.61
N SER A 114 -15.94 -24.95 3.13
CA SER A 114 -16.15 -23.56 3.55
C SER A 114 -16.53 -23.49 5.04
N THR A 115 -15.69 -22.81 5.83
CA THR A 115 -15.88 -22.66 7.27
C THR A 115 -16.88 -21.54 7.63
N GLY A 116 -17.42 -20.87 6.60
CA GLY A 116 -18.32 -19.73 6.72
C GLY A 116 -17.65 -18.52 7.40
N ALA A 117 -18.45 -17.50 7.72
CA ALA A 117 -17.93 -16.30 8.38
C ALA A 117 -17.32 -16.60 9.76
N GLY A 118 -17.85 -17.60 10.49
CA GLY A 118 -17.37 -17.98 11.81
C GLY A 118 -15.99 -18.63 11.78
N GLY A 119 -15.75 -19.55 10.84
CA GLY A 119 -14.44 -20.16 10.70
C GLY A 119 -13.41 -19.23 10.09
N ALA A 120 -13.79 -18.36 9.15
CA ALA A 120 -12.91 -17.31 8.67
C ALA A 120 -12.46 -16.36 9.80
N LEU A 121 -13.34 -16.01 10.74
CA LEU A 121 -12.95 -15.25 11.94
C LEU A 121 -11.95 -16.02 12.82
N LEU A 122 -12.13 -17.33 12.97
CA LEU A 122 -11.18 -18.18 13.70
C LEU A 122 -9.83 -18.24 12.99
N GLU A 123 -9.81 -18.46 11.68
CA GLU A 123 -8.60 -18.47 10.87
C GLU A 123 -7.83 -17.15 10.99
N LEU A 124 -8.54 -16.01 10.97
CA LEU A 124 -7.96 -14.69 11.20
C LEU A 124 -7.38 -14.57 12.62
N ALA A 125 -8.12 -15.02 13.64
CA ALA A 125 -7.66 -14.97 15.03
C ALA A 125 -6.40 -15.84 15.26
N VAL A 126 -6.38 -17.03 14.68
CA VAL A 126 -5.21 -17.94 14.69
C VAL A 126 -4.03 -17.27 14.00
N GLY A 127 -4.25 -16.66 12.83
CA GLY A 127 -3.22 -15.91 12.12
C GLY A 127 -2.64 -14.77 12.95
N VAL A 128 -3.49 -13.96 13.61
CA VAL A 128 -3.05 -12.89 14.52
C VAL A 128 -2.19 -13.47 15.66
N ALA A 129 -2.63 -14.55 16.30
CA ALA A 129 -1.93 -15.15 17.43
C ALA A 129 -0.55 -15.70 17.03
N ILE A 130 -0.50 -16.52 15.97
CA ILE A 130 0.73 -17.15 15.49
C ILE A 130 1.69 -16.10 14.94
N GLY A 131 1.18 -15.20 14.09
CA GLY A 131 1.97 -14.12 13.51
C GLY A 131 2.60 -13.24 14.57
N SER A 132 1.79 -12.72 15.51
CA SER A 132 2.28 -11.87 16.59
C SER A 132 3.28 -12.60 17.48
N GLY A 133 3.05 -13.88 17.79
CA GLY A 133 3.95 -14.70 18.58
C GLY A 133 5.32 -14.89 17.93
N ILE A 134 5.34 -15.29 16.66
CA ILE A 134 6.58 -15.48 15.88
C ILE A 134 7.30 -14.15 15.67
N GLY A 135 6.57 -13.08 15.32
CA GLY A 135 7.14 -11.75 15.12
C GLY A 135 7.76 -11.18 16.40
N ALA A 136 7.03 -11.22 17.52
CA ALA A 136 7.52 -10.70 18.79
C ALA A 136 8.71 -11.48 19.32
N SER A 137 8.66 -12.82 19.27
CA SER A 137 9.76 -13.68 19.70
C SER A 137 10.98 -13.51 18.80
N GLY A 138 10.82 -13.56 17.48
CA GLY A 138 11.89 -13.34 16.51
C GLY A 138 12.54 -11.95 16.65
N GLY A 139 11.74 -10.91 16.87
CA GLY A 139 12.24 -9.55 17.12
C GLY A 139 13.00 -9.44 18.44
N ALA A 140 12.49 -10.04 19.51
CA ALA A 140 13.18 -10.08 20.80
C ALA A 140 14.51 -10.83 20.71
N LEU A 141 14.54 -11.97 20.04
CA LEU A 141 15.75 -12.76 19.81
C LEU A 141 16.78 -12.00 18.98
N LEU A 142 16.36 -11.35 17.89
CA LEU A 142 17.27 -10.54 17.08
C LEU A 142 17.86 -9.37 17.88
N ARG A 143 17.04 -8.73 18.73
CA ARG A 143 17.50 -7.65 19.61
C ARG A 143 18.55 -8.14 20.60
N ILE A 144 18.37 -9.32 21.20
CA ILE A 144 19.36 -9.95 22.09
C ILE A 144 20.64 -10.26 21.32
N ALA A 145 20.51 -10.91 20.14
CA ALA A 145 21.66 -11.25 19.30
C ALA A 145 22.46 -10.02 18.86
N ARG A 146 21.79 -8.89 18.56
CA ARG A 146 22.46 -7.61 18.26
C ARG A 146 23.17 -7.04 19.48
N ARG A 147 22.54 -7.06 20.65
CA ARG A 147 23.14 -6.57 21.91
C ARG A 147 24.41 -7.34 22.25
N ASP A 148 24.36 -8.66 22.08
CA ASP A 148 25.43 -9.58 22.48
C ASP A 148 26.45 -9.84 21.34
N LYS A 149 26.33 -9.12 20.21
CA LYS A 149 27.19 -9.20 19.01
C LYS A 149 27.25 -10.58 18.34
N TRP A 150 26.16 -11.34 18.43
CA TRP A 150 26.01 -12.64 17.76
C TRP A 150 25.46 -12.52 16.34
N ALA A 151 24.78 -11.41 16.03
CA ALA A 151 24.18 -11.19 14.71
C ALA A 151 25.17 -10.52 13.76
N ALA A 152 25.44 -11.15 12.62
CA ALA A 152 26.07 -10.49 11.48
C ALA A 152 25.03 -9.58 10.80
N GLU A 153 25.35 -8.29 10.65
CA GLU A 153 24.38 -7.29 10.17
C GLU A 153 23.89 -7.55 8.74
N ASP A 154 24.71 -8.18 7.91
CA ASP A 154 24.40 -8.51 6.52
C ASP A 154 23.25 -9.53 6.38
N PHE A 155 23.04 -10.38 7.40
CA PHE A 155 22.00 -11.42 7.39
C PHE A 155 20.71 -11.00 8.10
N ALA A 156 20.66 -9.78 8.64
CA ALA A 156 19.48 -9.29 9.35
C ALA A 156 18.25 -9.26 8.45
N GLY A 157 18.38 -8.78 7.21
CA GLY A 157 17.27 -8.74 6.24
C GLY A 157 16.73 -10.13 5.90
N ILE A 158 17.62 -11.10 5.72
CA ILE A 158 17.27 -12.52 5.47
C ILE A 158 16.50 -13.09 6.66
N THR A 159 16.91 -12.76 7.89
CA THR A 159 16.24 -13.20 9.12
C THR A 159 14.80 -12.68 9.18
N VAL A 160 14.57 -11.41 8.84
CA VAL A 160 13.21 -10.84 8.84
C VAL A 160 12.33 -11.50 7.78
N LEU A 161 12.87 -11.73 6.57
CA LEU A 161 12.15 -12.43 5.52
C LEU A 161 11.80 -13.87 5.93
N ALA A 162 12.75 -14.60 6.52
CA ALA A 162 12.54 -15.95 7.02
C ALA A 162 11.46 -16.00 8.12
N LEU A 163 11.45 -15.04 9.04
CA LEU A 163 10.40 -14.93 10.06
C LEU A 163 9.02 -14.65 9.47
N ALA A 164 8.93 -13.83 8.42
CA ALA A 164 7.67 -13.57 7.72
C ALA A 164 7.14 -14.84 7.04
N ILE A 165 8.01 -15.59 6.35
CA ILE A 165 7.67 -16.88 5.73
C ILE A 165 7.27 -17.91 6.79
N LEU A 166 7.99 -17.96 7.90
CA LEU A 166 7.69 -18.86 9.01
C LEU A 166 6.31 -18.54 9.62
N ALA A 167 6.00 -17.26 9.85
CA ALA A 167 4.70 -16.84 10.35
C ALA A 167 3.56 -17.23 9.39
N TYR A 168 3.76 -17.02 8.08
CA TYR A 168 2.82 -17.41 7.05
C TYR A 168 2.57 -18.93 7.04
N ALA A 169 3.65 -19.72 6.93
CA ALA A 169 3.57 -21.18 6.83
C ALA A 169 3.03 -21.83 8.11
N ALA A 170 3.49 -21.39 9.29
CA ALA A 170 3.00 -21.90 10.57
C ALA A 170 1.51 -21.62 10.76
N SER A 171 1.04 -20.46 10.31
CA SER A 171 -0.39 -20.13 10.34
C SER A 171 -1.19 -21.09 9.47
N ILE A 172 -0.76 -21.37 8.23
CA ILE A 172 -1.48 -22.28 7.34
C ILE A 172 -1.57 -23.69 7.92
N VAL A 173 -0.47 -24.21 8.49
CA VAL A 173 -0.45 -25.53 9.14
C VAL A 173 -1.42 -25.59 10.33
N ALA A 174 -1.62 -24.48 11.02
CA ALA A 174 -2.57 -24.37 12.13
C ALA A 174 -4.00 -24.00 11.66
N HIS A 175 -4.30 -24.07 10.37
CA HIS A 175 -5.57 -23.65 9.78
C HIS A 175 -5.92 -22.20 10.12
N GLY A 176 -4.92 -21.31 10.04
CA GLY A 176 -5.05 -19.87 10.20
C GLY A 176 -4.68 -19.11 8.94
N ASN A 177 -5.04 -17.83 8.88
CA ASN A 177 -4.76 -16.98 7.73
C ASN A 177 -3.29 -16.53 7.66
N GLY A 178 -2.55 -17.07 6.69
CA GLY A 178 -1.13 -16.79 6.50
C GLY A 178 -0.81 -15.32 6.24
N PHE A 179 -1.65 -14.60 5.48
CA PHE A 179 -1.43 -13.18 5.18
C PHE A 179 -1.51 -12.33 6.45
N VAL A 180 -2.55 -12.53 7.26
CA VAL A 180 -2.70 -11.85 8.55
C VAL A 180 -1.57 -12.22 9.50
N ALA A 181 -1.13 -13.48 9.50
CA ALA A 181 0.03 -13.89 10.30
C ALA A 181 1.31 -13.15 9.92
N ALA A 182 1.62 -13.06 8.62
CA ALA A 182 2.79 -12.32 8.15
C ALA A 182 2.70 -10.82 8.49
N PHE A 183 1.52 -10.20 8.32
CA PHE A 183 1.31 -8.79 8.64
C PHE A 183 1.43 -8.49 10.14
N CYS A 184 0.70 -9.21 10.98
CA CYS A 184 0.77 -9.08 12.43
C CYS A 184 2.17 -9.42 12.97
N GLY A 185 2.83 -10.41 12.37
CA GLY A 185 4.22 -10.74 12.67
C GLY A 185 5.18 -9.62 12.35
N GLY A 186 5.04 -8.95 11.21
CA GLY A 186 5.85 -7.77 10.86
C GLY A 186 5.67 -6.59 11.84
N LEU A 187 4.42 -6.35 12.27
CA LEU A 187 4.12 -5.32 13.29
C LEU A 187 4.72 -5.66 14.65
N ALA A 188 4.50 -6.89 15.12
CA ALA A 188 5.03 -7.37 16.40
C ALA A 188 6.57 -7.40 16.41
N PHE A 189 7.17 -7.82 15.30
CA PHE A 189 8.61 -7.78 15.09
C PHE A 189 9.13 -6.34 15.16
N GLY A 190 8.50 -5.40 14.46
CA GLY A 190 8.88 -3.98 14.51
C GLY A 190 8.81 -3.37 15.91
N ALA A 191 7.87 -3.80 16.74
CA ALA A 191 7.78 -3.38 18.14
C ALA A 191 8.86 -4.01 19.02
N ALA A 192 9.23 -5.28 18.78
CA ALA A 192 10.15 -6.03 19.62
C ALA A 192 11.63 -5.83 19.25
N ALA A 193 11.96 -5.73 17.96
CA ALA A 193 13.34 -5.71 17.44
C ALA A 193 14.08 -4.40 17.70
N GLY A 194 13.36 -3.27 17.83
CA GLY A 194 13.97 -1.95 17.99
C GLY A 194 14.38 -1.30 16.65
N PRO A 195 15.25 -0.27 16.67
CA PRO A 195 15.67 0.43 15.46
C PRO A 195 16.35 -0.50 14.44
N ARG A 196 15.93 -0.41 13.17
CA ARG A 196 16.47 -1.23 12.08
C ARG A 196 17.69 -0.58 11.44
N GLY A 197 18.65 -1.41 11.05
CA GLY A 197 19.84 -0.98 10.29
C GLY A 197 19.54 -0.84 8.78
N PRO A 198 20.33 -0.06 8.03
CA PRO A 198 20.10 0.17 6.60
C PRO A 198 20.11 -1.11 5.75
N ALA A 199 21.04 -2.04 6.01
CA ALA A 199 21.16 -3.30 5.26
C ALA A 199 19.92 -4.21 5.40
N GLU A 200 19.32 -4.24 6.60
CA GLU A 200 18.07 -4.98 6.86
C GLU A 200 16.92 -4.46 5.99
N VAL A 201 16.79 -3.13 5.92
CA VAL A 201 15.74 -2.46 5.14
C VAL A 201 15.96 -2.66 3.64
N GLN A 202 17.18 -2.46 3.16
CA GLN A 202 17.51 -2.55 1.74
C GLN A 202 17.25 -3.94 1.16
N PHE A 203 17.62 -5.01 1.88
CA PHE A 203 17.36 -6.37 1.43
C PHE A 203 15.85 -6.64 1.31
N LEU A 204 15.07 -6.21 2.31
CA LEU A 204 13.62 -6.39 2.29
C LEU A 204 12.96 -5.57 1.18
N GLU A 205 13.42 -4.35 0.91
CA GLU A 205 12.95 -3.53 -0.22
C GLU A 205 13.24 -4.19 -1.57
N GLN A 206 14.44 -4.75 -1.75
CA GLN A 206 14.79 -5.46 -2.98
C GLN A 206 13.98 -6.75 -3.17
N ALA A 207 13.85 -7.56 -2.12
CA ALA A 207 13.08 -8.80 -2.15
C ALA A 207 11.58 -8.53 -2.40
N SER A 208 10.99 -7.57 -1.68
CA SER A 208 9.58 -7.17 -1.88
C SER A 208 9.35 -6.52 -3.25
N GLY A 209 10.33 -5.77 -3.77
CA GLY A 209 10.28 -5.22 -5.13
C GLY A 209 10.22 -6.32 -6.19
N LEU A 210 11.05 -7.37 -6.07
CA LEU A 210 11.00 -8.52 -6.98
C LEU A 210 9.65 -9.25 -6.89
N MET A 211 9.17 -9.53 -5.67
CA MET A 211 7.86 -10.18 -5.48
C MET A 211 6.72 -9.34 -6.06
N SER A 212 6.78 -8.02 -5.91
CA SER A 212 5.82 -7.09 -6.50
C SER A 212 5.78 -7.23 -8.02
N LEU A 213 6.94 -7.25 -8.69
CA LEU A 213 7.00 -7.44 -10.15
C LEU A 213 6.39 -8.78 -10.59
N LEU A 214 6.61 -9.85 -9.82
CA LEU A 214 5.98 -11.15 -10.09
C LEU A 214 4.47 -11.12 -9.91
N VAL A 215 3.96 -10.43 -8.88
CA VAL A 215 2.51 -10.24 -8.67
C VAL A 215 1.89 -9.42 -9.80
N TRP A 216 2.55 -8.34 -10.23
CA TRP A 216 2.11 -7.55 -11.38
C TRP A 216 2.09 -8.37 -12.67
N LEU A 217 3.10 -9.23 -12.88
CA LEU A 217 3.14 -10.15 -14.02
C LEU A 217 1.99 -11.16 -13.96
N ALA A 218 1.77 -11.80 -12.82
CA ALA A 218 0.68 -12.76 -12.62
C ALA A 218 -0.69 -12.12 -12.84
N PHE A 219 -0.90 -10.92 -12.31
CA PHE A 219 -2.10 -10.13 -12.55
C PHE A 219 -2.29 -9.82 -14.04
N GLY A 220 -1.23 -9.37 -14.73
CA GLY A 220 -1.26 -9.12 -16.17
C GLY A 220 -1.60 -10.36 -16.99
N ALA A 221 -1.10 -11.52 -16.58
CA ALA A 221 -1.35 -12.79 -17.27
C ALA A 221 -2.74 -13.38 -17.03
N ILE A 222 -3.30 -13.19 -15.82
CA ILE A 222 -4.54 -13.87 -15.38
C ILE A 222 -5.74 -12.92 -15.41
N ALA A 223 -5.64 -11.77 -14.74
CA ALA A 223 -6.79 -10.89 -14.52
C ALA A 223 -7.11 -10.00 -15.73
N VAL A 224 -6.11 -9.62 -16.53
CA VAL A 224 -6.33 -8.76 -17.71
C VAL A 224 -7.18 -9.46 -18.79
N PRO A 225 -6.96 -10.75 -19.15
CA PRO A 225 -7.88 -11.45 -20.04
C PRO A 225 -9.33 -11.44 -19.56
N ILE A 226 -9.56 -11.79 -18.29
CA ILE A 226 -10.89 -11.76 -17.65
C ILE A 226 -11.51 -10.35 -17.73
N MET A 227 -10.69 -9.33 -17.44
CA MET A 227 -11.09 -7.93 -17.52
C MET A 227 -11.51 -7.53 -18.94
N VAL A 228 -10.72 -7.87 -19.95
CA VAL A 228 -11.00 -7.52 -21.36
C VAL A 228 -12.27 -8.19 -21.87
N GLU A 229 -12.50 -9.45 -21.49
CA GLU A 229 -13.72 -10.17 -21.89
C GLU A 229 -15.00 -9.60 -21.26
N ARG A 230 -14.89 -9.03 -20.05
CA ARG A 230 -16.05 -8.59 -19.26
C ARG A 230 -16.23 -7.07 -19.18
N ILE A 231 -15.28 -6.31 -19.70
CA ILE A 231 -15.28 -4.85 -19.58
C ILE A 231 -16.57 -4.27 -20.15
N ASN A 232 -17.19 -3.39 -19.39
CA ASN A 232 -18.40 -2.70 -19.80
C ASN A 232 -18.39 -1.24 -19.29
N PRO A 233 -19.24 -0.36 -19.85
CA PRO A 233 -19.30 1.04 -19.43
C PRO A 233 -19.59 1.25 -17.95
N ALA A 234 -20.35 0.34 -17.32
CA ALA A 234 -20.66 0.39 -15.91
C ALA A 234 -19.40 0.19 -15.05
N MET A 235 -18.47 -0.68 -15.46
CA MET A 235 -17.17 -0.90 -14.78
C MET A 235 -16.27 0.33 -14.86
N ILE A 236 -16.25 0.98 -16.02
CA ILE A 236 -15.48 2.22 -16.20
C ILE A 236 -16.08 3.32 -15.32
N LEU A 237 -17.40 3.47 -15.29
CA LEU A 237 -18.06 4.45 -14.44
C LEU A 237 -17.83 4.15 -12.95
N TYR A 238 -17.98 2.90 -12.52
CA TYR A 238 -17.66 2.47 -11.16
C TYR A 238 -16.21 2.83 -10.80
N ALA A 239 -15.24 2.51 -11.67
CA ALA A 239 -13.83 2.84 -11.46
C ALA A 239 -13.62 4.35 -11.30
N ILE A 240 -14.22 5.18 -12.16
CA ILE A 240 -14.12 6.64 -12.06
C ILE A 240 -14.69 7.13 -10.73
N LEU A 241 -15.88 6.67 -10.32
CA LEU A 241 -16.51 7.04 -9.06
C LEU A 241 -15.70 6.53 -7.85
N SER A 242 -15.11 5.34 -7.96
CA SER A 242 -14.26 4.72 -6.95
C SER A 242 -12.99 5.53 -6.69
N LEU A 243 -12.34 5.99 -7.76
CA LEU A 243 -11.10 6.77 -7.69
C LEU A 243 -11.33 8.24 -7.34
N THR A 244 -12.52 8.77 -7.60
CA THR A 244 -12.87 10.17 -7.30
C THR A 244 -13.70 10.28 -6.02
N ILE A 245 -15.00 10.03 -6.09
CA ILE A 245 -15.94 10.28 -4.99
C ILE A 245 -15.64 9.38 -3.78
N ILE A 246 -15.57 8.07 -3.98
CA ILE A 246 -15.39 7.08 -2.90
C ILE A 246 -14.01 7.19 -2.25
N ARG A 247 -13.02 7.71 -2.97
CA ARG A 247 -11.71 8.02 -2.39
C ARG A 247 -11.69 9.38 -1.71
N MET A 248 -12.08 10.45 -2.40
CA MET A 248 -11.87 11.83 -1.94
C MET A 248 -12.85 12.26 -0.85
N VAL A 249 -14.12 11.84 -0.92
CA VAL A 249 -15.14 12.25 0.07
C VAL A 249 -14.84 11.66 1.45
N PRO A 250 -14.57 10.35 1.63
CA PRO A 250 -14.14 9.81 2.92
C PRO A 250 -12.88 10.47 3.49
N VAL A 251 -11.93 10.86 2.64
CA VAL A 251 -10.74 11.60 3.08
C VAL A 251 -11.12 12.98 3.61
N ALA A 252 -11.95 13.71 2.87
CA ALA A 252 -12.44 15.01 3.30
C ALA A 252 -13.17 14.93 4.64
N LEU A 253 -14.06 13.95 4.81
CA LEU A 253 -14.80 13.71 6.05
C LEU A 253 -13.87 13.37 7.21
N ALA A 254 -12.91 12.46 7.02
CA ALA A 254 -11.96 12.08 8.08
C ALA A 254 -11.07 13.26 8.53
N LEU A 255 -10.80 14.20 7.62
CA LEU A 255 -9.96 15.37 7.88
C LEU A 255 -10.74 16.61 8.35
N ILE A 256 -12.06 16.54 8.55
CA ILE A 256 -12.85 17.64 9.11
C ILE A 256 -12.32 18.04 10.49
N GLY A 257 -12.00 19.32 10.67
CA GLY A 257 -11.44 19.84 11.93
C GLY A 257 -9.96 19.50 12.15
N ALA A 258 -9.25 18.99 11.14
CA ALA A 258 -7.81 18.74 11.21
C ALA A 258 -6.93 19.99 10.97
N GLY A 259 -7.54 21.13 10.61
CA GLY A 259 -6.83 22.39 10.33
C GLY A 259 -5.98 22.36 9.05
N LEU A 260 -6.27 21.44 8.12
CA LEU A 260 -5.61 21.37 6.81
C LEU A 260 -6.38 22.25 5.81
N ASP A 261 -5.67 22.91 4.90
CA ASP A 261 -6.31 23.66 3.82
C ASP A 261 -6.95 22.72 2.79
N ARG A 262 -7.88 23.27 2.00
CA ARG A 262 -8.64 22.50 1.01
C ARG A 262 -7.74 21.85 -0.04
N ASN A 263 -6.64 22.49 -0.43
CA ASN A 263 -5.73 21.93 -1.43
C ASN A 263 -4.99 20.72 -0.86
N THR A 264 -4.56 20.76 0.40
CA THR A 264 -4.01 19.58 1.08
C THR A 264 -5.02 18.45 1.19
N VAL A 265 -6.27 18.72 1.57
CA VAL A 265 -7.31 17.68 1.68
C VAL A 265 -7.58 17.05 0.31
N LEU A 266 -7.70 17.85 -0.75
CA LEU A 266 -7.88 17.35 -2.11
C LEU A 266 -6.65 16.58 -2.61
N PHE A 267 -5.44 17.03 -2.27
CA PHE A 267 -4.19 16.36 -2.64
C PHE A 267 -4.07 14.98 -1.97
N VAL A 268 -4.29 14.90 -0.65
CA VAL A 268 -4.29 13.64 0.10
C VAL A 268 -5.44 12.74 -0.37
N GLY A 269 -6.60 13.34 -0.68
CA GLY A 269 -7.74 12.65 -1.27
C GLY A 269 -7.37 11.99 -2.59
N TRP A 270 -6.86 12.76 -3.54
CA TRP A 270 -6.49 12.29 -4.87
C TRP A 270 -5.35 11.27 -4.83
N PHE A 271 -4.27 11.53 -4.08
CA PHE A 271 -3.10 10.65 -4.06
C PHE A 271 -3.28 9.44 -3.14
N GLY A 272 -4.08 8.50 -3.62
CA GLY A 272 -4.26 7.15 -3.06
C GLY A 272 -4.44 6.13 -4.19
N PRO A 273 -3.40 5.88 -5.01
CA PRO A 273 -3.49 4.95 -6.13
C PRO A 273 -3.81 3.54 -5.63
N ARG A 274 -4.66 2.82 -6.37
CA ARG A 274 -4.88 1.37 -6.20
C ARG A 274 -3.73 0.61 -6.84
N GLY A 275 -3.26 -0.45 -6.19
CA GLY A 275 -2.11 -1.20 -6.68
C GLY A 275 -2.05 -2.60 -6.08
N LEU A 276 -0.87 -3.02 -5.62
CA LEU A 276 -0.51 -4.42 -5.38
C LEU A 276 -1.51 -5.19 -4.50
N ALA A 277 -1.94 -4.63 -3.37
CA ALA A 277 -2.86 -5.34 -2.47
C ALA A 277 -4.19 -5.67 -3.15
N SER A 278 -4.75 -4.74 -3.93
CA SER A 278 -5.96 -4.98 -4.72
C SER A 278 -5.78 -6.14 -5.70
N LEU A 279 -4.58 -6.28 -6.28
CA LEU A 279 -4.25 -7.38 -7.20
C LEU A 279 -4.20 -8.71 -6.45
N VAL A 280 -3.49 -8.75 -5.32
CA VAL A 280 -3.40 -9.96 -4.48
C VAL A 280 -4.79 -10.40 -4.04
N PHE A 281 -5.64 -9.48 -3.60
CA PHE A 281 -7.01 -9.81 -3.19
C PHE A 281 -7.87 -10.33 -4.35
N ALA A 282 -7.70 -9.79 -5.56
CA ALA A 282 -8.38 -10.31 -6.75
C ALA A 282 -7.91 -11.72 -7.10
N LEU A 283 -6.60 -11.99 -7.04
CA LEU A 283 -6.04 -13.31 -7.29
C LEU A 283 -6.48 -14.34 -6.24
N LEU A 284 -6.52 -13.97 -4.96
CA LEU A 284 -7.03 -14.82 -3.88
C LEU A 284 -8.52 -15.15 -4.08
N ALA A 285 -9.31 -14.19 -4.56
CA ALA A 285 -10.72 -14.44 -4.87
C ALA A 285 -10.88 -15.41 -6.05
N LEU A 286 -10.05 -15.31 -7.09
CA LEU A 286 -10.04 -16.28 -8.19
C LEU A 286 -9.62 -17.68 -7.74
N GLU A 287 -8.61 -17.76 -6.86
CA GLU A 287 -8.12 -19.03 -6.33
C GLU A 287 -9.22 -19.77 -5.56
N GLU A 288 -9.94 -19.05 -4.69
CA GLU A 288 -10.95 -19.67 -3.81
C GLU A 288 -12.32 -19.88 -4.49
N LEU A 289 -12.71 -18.99 -5.40
CA LEU A 289 -14.07 -18.96 -5.97
C LEU A 289 -14.13 -19.31 -7.46
N GLY A 290 -12.97 -19.46 -8.12
CA GLY A 290 -12.89 -19.68 -9.56
C GLY A 290 -13.65 -18.61 -10.36
N SER A 291 -14.41 -19.06 -11.36
CA SER A 291 -15.15 -18.18 -12.26
C SER A 291 -16.27 -17.37 -11.59
N ALA A 292 -16.68 -17.75 -10.37
CA ALA A 292 -17.65 -16.96 -9.60
C ALA A 292 -17.08 -15.59 -9.19
N ALA A 293 -15.75 -15.45 -9.10
CA ALA A 293 -15.10 -14.17 -8.81
C ALA A 293 -14.84 -13.30 -10.05
N ASP A 294 -15.02 -13.82 -11.28
CA ASP A 294 -14.56 -13.15 -12.49
C ASP A 294 -15.09 -11.71 -12.64
N GLU A 295 -16.36 -11.48 -12.34
CA GLU A 295 -16.95 -10.14 -12.45
C GLU A 295 -16.37 -9.17 -11.41
N ALA A 296 -16.17 -9.63 -10.17
CA ALA A 296 -15.53 -8.83 -9.12
C ALA A 296 -14.07 -8.50 -9.49
N VAL A 297 -13.36 -9.49 -10.02
CA VAL A 297 -11.97 -9.37 -10.48
C VAL A 297 -11.87 -8.40 -11.65
N ALA A 298 -12.79 -8.46 -12.61
CA ALA A 298 -12.84 -7.52 -13.73
C ALA A 298 -13.06 -6.08 -13.23
N VAL A 299 -13.98 -5.85 -12.29
CA VAL A 299 -14.20 -4.52 -11.69
C VAL A 299 -12.94 -4.00 -10.98
N ILE A 300 -12.28 -4.86 -10.18
CA ILE A 300 -11.03 -4.51 -9.50
C ILE A 300 -9.94 -4.19 -10.52
N ALA A 301 -9.79 -5.03 -11.55
CA ALA A 301 -8.77 -4.89 -12.58
C ALA A 301 -8.94 -3.60 -13.39
N VAL A 302 -10.16 -3.29 -13.86
CA VAL A 302 -10.47 -2.02 -14.54
C VAL A 302 -10.11 -0.84 -13.61
N THR A 303 -10.51 -0.90 -12.35
CA THR A 303 -10.24 0.19 -11.40
C THR A 303 -8.74 0.39 -11.15
N VAL A 304 -7.97 -0.69 -11.01
CA VAL A 304 -6.52 -0.62 -10.83
C VAL A 304 -5.84 -0.10 -12.10
N LEU A 305 -6.25 -0.54 -13.29
CA LEU A 305 -5.70 -0.05 -14.55
C LEU A 305 -5.93 1.45 -14.73
N LEU A 306 -7.17 1.93 -14.53
CA LEU A 306 -7.49 3.36 -14.55
C LEU A 306 -6.72 4.14 -13.49
N SER A 307 -6.53 3.55 -12.30
CA SER A 307 -5.73 4.14 -11.23
C SER A 307 -4.27 4.32 -11.64
N VAL A 308 -3.63 3.29 -12.21
CA VAL A 308 -2.24 3.34 -12.66
C VAL A 308 -2.06 4.44 -13.70
N ILE A 309 -2.96 4.54 -14.68
CA ILE A 309 -2.91 5.57 -15.72
C ILE A 309 -3.11 6.96 -15.11
N ALA A 310 -4.19 7.16 -14.34
CA ALA A 310 -4.55 8.47 -13.81
C ALA A 310 -3.49 9.00 -12.82
N HIS A 311 -3.01 8.16 -11.91
CA HIS A 311 -2.01 8.57 -10.92
C HIS A 311 -0.61 8.62 -11.52
N GLY A 312 -0.25 7.73 -12.45
CA GLY A 312 1.03 7.78 -13.16
C GLY A 312 1.21 9.08 -13.95
N LEU A 313 0.17 9.50 -14.69
CA LEU A 313 0.20 10.76 -15.45
C LEU A 313 0.16 12.01 -14.55
N SER A 314 -0.53 11.93 -13.40
CA SER A 314 -0.77 13.08 -12.54
C SER A 314 0.24 13.26 -11.39
N ALA A 315 1.01 12.23 -11.02
CA ALA A 315 1.89 12.24 -9.84
C ALA A 315 2.90 13.39 -9.83
N THR A 316 3.79 13.43 -10.82
CA THR A 316 4.83 14.47 -10.92
C THR A 316 4.26 15.90 -11.05
N PRO A 317 3.31 16.19 -11.98
CA PRO A 317 2.82 17.56 -12.16
C PRO A 317 2.04 18.07 -10.95
N LEU A 318 1.16 17.26 -10.35
CA LEU A 318 0.39 17.69 -9.18
C LEU A 318 1.25 17.79 -7.93
N ALA A 319 2.21 16.89 -7.71
CA ALA A 319 3.16 17.00 -6.59
C ALA A 319 3.95 18.32 -6.66
N SER A 320 4.41 18.68 -7.86
CA SER A 320 5.16 19.92 -8.09
C SER A 320 4.28 21.17 -7.92
N LYS A 321 3.03 21.14 -8.42
CA LYS A 321 2.06 22.23 -8.25
C LYS A 321 1.69 22.43 -6.78
N TYR A 322 1.35 21.35 -6.09
CA TYR A 322 0.99 21.37 -4.68
C TYR A 322 2.15 21.87 -3.81
N GLY A 323 3.34 21.29 -3.98
CA GLY A 323 4.52 21.67 -3.23
C GLY A 323 4.84 23.17 -3.35
N ARG A 324 4.77 23.73 -4.57
CA ARG A 324 4.96 25.18 -4.79
C ARG A 324 3.90 26.06 -4.12
N SER A 325 2.66 25.58 -4.03
CA SER A 325 1.57 26.31 -3.36
C SER A 325 1.70 26.32 -1.84
N THR A 326 2.36 25.32 -1.27
CA THR A 326 2.56 25.16 0.17
C THR A 326 3.96 25.56 0.66
N ALA A 327 4.88 25.87 -0.26
CA ALA A 327 6.24 26.27 0.07
C ALA A 327 6.23 27.65 0.78
N PRO A 328 6.92 27.81 1.93
CA PRO A 328 7.14 29.11 2.54
C PRO A 328 7.77 30.07 1.53
N GLN A 329 7.33 31.34 1.52
CA GLN A 329 7.74 32.40 0.59
C GLN A 329 9.26 32.49 0.35
N LYS A 330 10.08 32.09 1.35
CA LYS A 330 11.55 32.11 1.33
C LYS A 330 12.22 31.24 0.26
N HIS A 331 11.50 30.33 -0.41
CA HIS A 331 12.01 29.53 -1.53
C HIS A 331 11.45 29.92 -2.90
N ARG A 332 10.54 30.91 -2.98
CA ARG A 332 10.03 31.39 -4.29
C ARG A 332 11.04 32.27 -5.02
N ASP A 333 11.98 32.88 -4.29
CA ASP A 333 13.02 33.77 -4.82
C ASP A 333 14.40 33.08 -4.95
N ALA A 334 14.51 31.80 -4.61
CA ALA A 334 15.73 31.04 -4.84
C ALA A 334 15.75 30.59 -6.31
N ALA A 335 16.64 31.19 -7.10
CA ALA A 335 16.94 30.81 -8.48
C ALA A 335 17.10 29.27 -8.63
N PRO A 336 16.80 28.70 -9.81
CA PRO A 336 16.92 27.27 -10.03
C PRO A 336 18.32 26.78 -9.61
N HIS A 337 18.35 25.83 -8.67
CA HIS A 337 19.59 25.26 -8.19
C HIS A 337 20.41 24.73 -9.38
N PRO A 338 21.67 25.17 -9.56
CA PRO A 338 22.53 24.56 -10.57
C PRO A 338 22.66 23.08 -10.25
N GLY A 339 22.46 22.25 -11.28
CA GLY A 339 22.41 20.80 -11.17
C GLY A 339 23.53 20.26 -10.29
N ILE A 340 23.17 19.39 -9.35
CA ILE A 340 24.12 18.65 -8.52
C ILE A 340 25.06 17.91 -9.47
N ALA A 341 26.31 18.35 -9.53
CA ALA A 341 27.34 17.63 -10.25
C ALA A 341 27.55 16.28 -9.56
N LEU A 342 26.95 15.22 -10.10
CA LEU A 342 27.21 13.85 -9.71
C LEU A 342 28.70 13.57 -10.00
N ARG A 343 29.47 13.40 -8.92
CA ARG A 343 30.88 13.01 -8.97
C ARG A 343 30.96 11.62 -9.60
N GLY A 344 31.50 11.51 -10.81
CA GLY A 344 31.83 10.21 -11.42
C GLY A 344 31.34 9.95 -12.85
N LEU A 345 30.68 10.90 -13.53
CA LEU A 345 30.37 10.76 -14.96
C LEU A 345 31.27 11.69 -15.80
N PRO A 346 31.83 11.20 -16.92
CA PRO A 346 32.65 12.03 -17.79
C PRO A 346 31.81 13.14 -18.41
N ARG A 347 32.26 14.39 -18.24
CA ARG A 347 31.65 15.56 -18.87
C ARG A 347 31.68 15.39 -20.38
N GLN A 348 30.50 15.41 -21.01
CA GLN A 348 30.38 15.61 -22.45
C GLN A 348 30.99 16.98 -22.77
N ARG A 349 32.12 17.00 -23.48
CA ARG A 349 32.71 18.22 -24.05
C ARG A 349 31.82 18.66 -25.21
N GLY A 350 31.17 19.80 -25.06
CA GLY A 350 30.46 20.50 -26.12
C GLY A 350 30.34 21.97 -25.74
N ASP A 351 31.38 22.74 -26.05
CA ASP A 351 31.31 23.83 -27.03
C ASP A 351 32.51 24.76 -26.89
N ALA A 352 33.13 24.99 -28.04
CA ALA A 352 34.24 25.90 -28.26
C ALA A 352 33.78 27.36 -28.18
N THR A 353 34.64 28.25 -27.67
CA THR A 353 35.05 29.51 -28.34
C THR A 353 35.97 30.35 -27.46
N ALA A 354 36.79 31.16 -28.15
CA ALA A 354 37.70 32.22 -27.72
C ALA A 354 39.12 31.83 -27.25
N PRO A 355 40.13 31.97 -28.14
CA PRO A 355 41.52 32.21 -27.77
C PRO A 355 41.76 33.72 -27.62
N ASP A 356 42.40 34.17 -26.54
CA ASP A 356 43.41 35.25 -26.65
C ASP A 356 44.24 35.52 -25.37
N GLN A 357 45.53 35.83 -25.61
CA GLN A 357 46.51 36.63 -24.84
C GLN A 357 47.41 36.02 -23.74
N LEU A 358 48.68 35.83 -24.18
CA LEU A 358 49.95 36.36 -23.63
C LEU A 358 50.42 35.91 -22.23
N HIS A 359 51.39 34.99 -22.18
CA HIS A 359 52.81 35.31 -21.98
C HIS A 359 53.73 34.11 -22.23
#